data_AF-Q9XAR1-F1
#
_entry.id   AF-Q9XAR1-F1
#
_cell.length_a   1.000
_cell.length_b   1.000
_cell.length_c   1.000
_cell.angle_alpha   90.00
_cell.angle_beta   90.00
_cell.angle_gamma   90.00
#
_symmetry.space_group_name_H-M   'P 1'
#
loop_
_entity.id
_entity.type
_entity.pdbx_description
1 polymer ?
#
loop_
_entity_poly.entity_id
_entity_poly.type
_entity_poly.pdbx_seq_one_letter_code
_entity_poly.pdbx_strand_id
1 'polypeptide(L)'
;MSPYLAAEDLSMFGTDPWWLVVIKAVFCFAFLMVTVLFSIVWERKVVAWMQLRIGPNRHGPWGMLQSLADGIKLMLKEDVIVKRADKAVYVLAPIVAAIPAFMAIAVIPFGPAGNEVSIFGHRTAMQLTDLPIAMLFILAVASVGIYGIVLAGWSSGSTYPLLGGLRSCAQMISYEIAMGAAFASVFLYSGSMSTSEIVAQQDDRWYIVLLPVSFILYIVTMVGETNRAPFDMPESEGDLVGGFNTEYSSIKFAMFMLAEYVNMVTVSAVATTLFLGGWRAPWPISTFWEGANHGWWPLLWFVVKVQLLLFFFIWLRGTLPRVRYDQLMKLGWKVLIPVSLVWLMLVATVRALRNENYGFSDIALYIGGGVLVLLLLSFLVDMYRDKGGKAADQPAETGTGTGTGTETAFDPMAGGFPVPPMPGQQVPPVPRRRPRRERELIVSGGPDTHSDGPAGGPTDGKEASDG
;
A
#
# COMPACT_ATOMS: atom_id res chain seq x y z
N MET A 1 -32.99 -23.27 14.08
CA MET A 1 -32.28 -22.21 14.81
C MET A 1 -32.14 -21.06 13.83
N SER A 2 -32.78 -19.91 14.07
CA SER A 2 -32.82 -18.82 13.08
C SER A 2 -31.42 -18.28 12.82
N PRO A 3 -30.96 -18.16 11.56
CA PRO A 3 -29.60 -17.72 11.21
C PRO A 3 -29.41 -16.20 11.27
N TYR A 4 -30.31 -15.46 11.92
CA TYR A 4 -30.02 -14.08 12.29
C TYR A 4 -28.78 -14.13 13.15
N LEU A 5 -27.70 -13.51 12.66
CA LEU A 5 -26.48 -13.11 13.39
C LEU A 5 -26.77 -13.22 14.88
N ALA A 6 -26.28 -14.29 15.52
CA ALA A 6 -26.54 -14.52 16.94
C ALA A 6 -26.30 -13.18 17.62
N ALA A 7 -27.35 -12.59 18.22
CA ALA A 7 -27.29 -11.20 18.67
C ALA A 7 -26.03 -11.07 19.53
N GLU A 8 -25.02 -10.40 18.98
CA GLU A 8 -23.68 -10.43 19.53
C GLU A 8 -23.78 -9.79 20.92
N ASP A 9 -23.40 -10.52 21.96
CA ASP A 9 -23.48 -9.99 23.33
C ASP A 9 -22.30 -9.07 23.60
N LEU A 10 -22.33 -7.89 22.95
CA LEU A 10 -21.39 -6.80 23.14
C LEU A 10 -21.78 -5.91 24.34
N SER A 11 -22.70 -6.37 25.21
CA SER A 11 -23.23 -5.59 26.34
C SER A 11 -22.17 -5.21 27.38
N MET A 12 -21.03 -5.90 27.38
CA MET A 12 -19.85 -5.57 28.19
C MET A 12 -19.15 -4.28 27.76
N PHE A 13 -19.37 -3.81 26.53
CA PHE A 13 -18.81 -2.55 26.04
C PHE A 13 -19.80 -1.40 26.33
N GLY A 14 -19.25 -0.25 26.72
CA GLY A 14 -20.04 0.96 27.02
C GLY A 14 -20.58 1.06 28.44
N THR A 15 -20.41 0.04 29.28
CA THR A 15 -20.76 0.08 30.72
C THR A 15 -19.63 0.64 31.60
N ASP A 16 -18.44 0.82 31.03
CA ASP A 16 -17.28 1.35 31.73
C ASP A 16 -17.50 2.82 32.17
N PRO A 17 -17.12 3.21 33.40
CA PRO A 17 -17.09 4.61 33.82
C PRO A 17 -16.33 5.50 32.84
N TRP A 18 -16.83 6.70 32.57
CA TRP A 18 -16.24 7.62 31.58
C TRP A 18 -14.75 7.89 31.80
N TRP A 19 -14.30 7.97 33.07
CA TRP A 19 -12.89 8.21 33.40
C TRP A 19 -11.99 7.02 33.04
N LEU A 20 -12.49 5.78 33.13
CA LEU A 20 -11.79 4.58 32.68
C LEU A 20 -11.68 4.53 31.17
N VAL A 21 -12.73 4.93 30.45
CA VAL A 21 -12.71 5.05 28.99
C VAL A 21 -11.64 6.06 28.55
N VAL A 22 -11.54 7.20 29.22
CA VAL A 22 -10.48 8.20 28.95
C VAL A 22 -9.09 7.64 29.23
N ILE A 23 -8.88 6.94 30.34
CA ILE A 23 -7.58 6.29 30.65
C ILE A 23 -7.23 5.26 29.58
N LYS A 24 -8.17 4.40 29.18
CA LYS A 24 -7.98 3.42 28.10
C LYS A 24 -7.64 4.10 26.78
N ALA A 25 -8.32 5.20 26.43
CA ALA A 25 -8.06 5.95 25.21
C ALA A 25 -6.65 6.57 25.23
N VAL A 26 -6.25 7.19 26.34
CA VAL A 26 -4.89 7.73 26.52
C VAL A 26 -3.84 6.62 26.47
N PHE A 27 -4.10 5.46 27.09
CA PHE A 27 -3.21 4.31 27.04
C PHE A 27 -3.07 3.76 25.61
N CYS A 28 -4.18 3.65 24.88
CA CYS A 28 -4.19 3.17 23.49
C CYS A 28 -3.44 4.13 22.57
N PHE A 29 -3.66 5.43 22.74
CA PHE A 29 -2.91 6.48 22.05
C PHE A 29 -1.40 6.41 22.38
N ALA A 30 -1.04 6.29 23.65
CA ALA A 30 0.35 6.18 24.09
C ALA A 30 1.02 4.91 23.55
N PHE A 31 0.32 3.77 23.61
CA PHE A 31 0.79 2.50 23.05
C PHE A 31 1.04 2.60 21.55
N LEU A 32 0.10 3.19 20.80
CA LEU A 32 0.24 3.40 19.37
C LEU A 32 1.41 4.34 19.05
N MET A 33 1.56 5.44 19.80
CA MET A 33 2.70 6.35 19.64
C MET A 33 4.04 5.68 19.93
N VAL A 34 4.14 4.90 21.02
CA VAL A 34 5.36 4.14 21.32
C VAL A 34 5.67 3.14 20.21
N THR A 35 4.66 2.42 19.71
CA THR A 35 4.81 1.46 18.60
C THR A 35 5.30 2.16 17.33
N VAL A 36 4.73 3.33 16.98
CA VAL A 36 5.18 4.12 15.82
C VAL A 36 6.61 4.61 15.99
N LEU A 37 6.93 5.22 17.14
CA LEU A 37 8.29 5.71 17.42
C LEU A 37 9.32 4.58 17.37
N PHE A 38 8.98 3.42 17.93
CA PHE A 38 9.82 2.23 17.85
C PHE A 38 9.99 1.76 16.40
N SER A 39 8.89 1.70 15.63
CA SER A 39 8.89 1.24 14.24
C SER A 39 9.80 2.09 13.35
N ILE A 40 9.82 3.42 13.54
CA ILE A 40 10.70 4.33 12.78
C ILE A 40 12.18 4.01 13.04
N VAL A 41 12.59 3.81 14.30
CA VAL A 41 13.98 3.48 14.62
C VAL A 41 14.33 2.09 14.11
N TRP A 42 13.41 1.15 14.28
CA TRP A 42 13.60 -0.23 13.86
C TRP A 42 13.78 -0.33 12.35
N GLU A 43 12.96 0.37 11.59
CA GLU A 43 13.09 0.49 10.14
C GLU A 43 14.48 1.01 9.72
N ARG A 44 14.94 2.11 10.33
CA ARG A 44 16.27 2.68 10.04
C ARG A 44 17.40 1.71 10.36
N LYS A 45 17.25 0.87 11.39
CA LYS A 45 18.24 -0.14 11.78
C LYS A 45 18.25 -1.35 10.86
N VAL A 46 17.09 -1.93 10.59
CA VAL A 46 16.97 -3.14 9.76
C VAL A 46 17.42 -2.85 8.34
N VAL A 47 16.98 -1.72 7.75
CA VAL A 47 17.43 -1.31 6.41
C VAL A 47 18.92 -1.01 6.40
N ALA A 48 19.46 -0.38 7.46
CA ALA A 48 20.89 -0.16 7.59
C ALA A 48 21.67 -1.49 7.60
N TRP A 49 21.21 -2.49 8.35
CA TRP A 49 21.84 -3.81 8.40
C TRP A 49 21.76 -4.55 7.06
N MET A 50 20.62 -4.49 6.36
CA MET A 50 20.48 -5.03 5.00
C MET A 50 21.46 -4.37 4.01
N GLN A 51 21.76 -3.09 4.22
CA GLN A 51 22.71 -2.30 3.44
C GLN A 51 24.16 -2.37 3.98
N LEU A 52 24.46 -3.28 4.92
CA LEU A 52 25.78 -3.43 5.54
C LEU A 52 26.34 -2.14 6.17
N ARG A 53 25.46 -1.28 6.72
CA ARG A 53 25.82 -0.07 7.47
C ARG A 53 25.22 -0.05 8.87
N ILE A 54 25.78 0.79 9.74
CA ILE A 54 25.31 0.96 11.12
C ILE A 54 24.12 1.93 11.13
N GLY A 55 22.99 1.49 11.70
CA GLY A 55 21.82 2.35 11.93
C GLY A 55 22.02 3.34 13.09
N PRO A 56 20.95 4.05 13.51
CA PRO A 56 21.02 4.98 14.64
C PRO A 56 21.54 4.31 15.93
N ASN A 57 22.58 4.90 16.56
CA ASN A 57 23.24 4.31 17.73
C ASN A 57 23.56 5.33 18.86
N ARG A 58 23.18 6.60 18.73
CA ARG A 58 23.64 7.68 19.63
C ARG A 58 22.60 8.16 20.64
N HIS A 59 21.34 8.33 20.23
CA HIS A 59 20.30 8.90 21.09
C HIS A 59 19.61 7.82 21.95
N GLY A 60 20.01 7.71 23.22
CA GLY A 60 19.48 6.72 24.17
C GLY A 60 20.07 5.33 23.98
N PRO A 61 19.59 4.32 24.74
CA PRO A 61 20.05 2.94 24.63
C PRO A 61 19.93 2.44 23.20
N TRP A 62 21.06 2.12 22.57
CA TRP A 62 21.16 1.74 21.16
C TRP A 62 20.49 2.70 20.16
N GLY A 63 20.33 3.99 20.47
CA GLY A 63 19.66 4.92 19.54
C GLY A 63 18.13 4.85 19.52
N MET A 64 17.48 4.16 20.47
CA MET A 64 16.01 4.01 20.50
C MET A 64 15.23 5.32 20.67
N LEU A 65 15.84 6.36 21.25
CA LEU A 65 15.18 7.66 21.46
C LEU A 65 15.34 8.60 20.26
N GLN A 66 15.91 8.12 19.15
CA GLN A 66 16.11 8.94 17.94
C GLN A 66 14.80 9.43 17.35
N SER A 67 13.78 8.57 17.21
CA SER A 67 12.49 8.94 16.63
C SER A 67 11.74 9.96 17.49
N LEU A 68 11.87 9.86 18.81
CA LEU A 68 11.33 10.86 19.74
C LEU A 68 11.99 12.22 19.53
N ALA A 69 13.32 12.26 19.39
CA ALA A 69 14.06 13.49 19.09
C ALA A 69 13.67 14.06 17.71
N ASP A 70 13.48 13.19 16.71
CA ASP A 70 13.05 13.59 15.36
C ASP A 70 11.63 14.20 15.40
N GLY A 71 10.72 13.65 16.21
CA GLY A 71 9.38 14.19 16.43
C GLY A 71 9.40 15.57 17.11
N ILE A 72 10.16 15.70 18.22
CA ILE A 72 10.33 16.98 18.93
C ILE A 72 10.93 18.04 17.99
N LYS A 73 11.93 17.65 17.18
CA LYS A 73 12.54 18.54 16.19
C LYS A 73 11.51 19.08 15.19
N LEU A 74 10.61 18.23 14.69
CA LEU A 74 9.60 18.67 13.73
C LEU A 74 8.56 19.61 14.36
N MET A 75 8.24 19.42 15.64
CA MET A 75 7.35 20.34 16.37
C MET A 75 7.98 21.71 16.63
N LEU A 76 9.30 21.75 16.87
CA LEU A 76 10.05 22.99 17.10
C LEU A 76 10.48 23.67 15.79
N LYS A 77 10.31 23.00 14.65
CA LYS A 77 10.69 23.53 13.35
C LYS A 77 9.74 24.66 12.94
N GLU A 78 10.27 25.66 12.28
CA GLU A 78 9.47 26.74 11.69
C GLU A 78 8.50 26.19 10.63
N ASP A 79 7.25 26.63 10.74
CA ASP A 79 6.18 26.32 9.81
C ASP A 79 6.07 27.41 8.73
N VAL A 80 6.20 27.02 7.46
CA VAL A 80 6.15 27.94 6.31
C VAL A 80 4.89 27.61 5.52
N ILE A 81 4.11 28.65 5.20
CA ILE A 81 2.90 28.52 4.38
C ILE A 81 3.16 29.16 3.02
N VAL A 82 2.95 28.40 1.95
CA VAL A 82 3.12 28.86 0.58
C VAL A 82 2.07 29.91 0.23
N LYS A 83 2.47 30.99 -0.45
CA LYS A 83 1.55 32.10 -0.80
C LYS A 83 0.40 31.69 -1.72
N ARG A 84 0.61 30.70 -2.57
CA ARG A 84 -0.39 30.18 -3.53
C ARG A 84 -1.33 29.15 -2.91
N ALA A 85 -1.04 28.68 -1.70
CA ALA A 85 -1.82 27.64 -1.07
C ALA A 85 -3.15 28.20 -0.52
N ASP A 86 -4.20 27.39 -0.60
CA ASP A 86 -5.44 27.67 0.14
C ASP A 86 -5.19 27.44 1.63
N LYS A 87 -5.13 28.52 2.41
CA LYS A 87 -4.73 28.48 3.82
C LYS A 87 -5.64 27.59 4.67
N ALA A 88 -6.95 27.56 4.40
CA ALA A 88 -7.88 26.79 5.22
C ALA A 88 -7.71 25.29 4.96
N VAL A 89 -7.71 24.91 3.68
CA VAL A 89 -7.55 23.51 3.28
C VAL A 89 -6.14 23.00 3.61
N TYR A 90 -5.13 23.83 3.45
CA TYR A 90 -3.73 23.49 3.77
C TYR A 90 -3.51 23.22 5.27
N VAL A 91 -4.24 23.89 6.17
CA VAL A 91 -4.17 23.58 7.61
C VAL A 91 -5.03 22.36 7.96
N LEU A 92 -6.17 22.18 7.29
CA LEU A 92 -7.11 21.10 7.58
C LEU A 92 -6.67 19.73 7.04
N ALA A 93 -5.99 19.69 5.90
CA ALA A 93 -5.62 18.45 5.22
C ALA A 93 -4.82 17.46 6.09
N PRO A 94 -3.75 17.88 6.82
CA PRO A 94 -3.05 16.97 7.72
C PRO A 94 -3.90 16.50 8.91
N ILE A 95 -4.83 17.33 9.37
CA ILE A 95 -5.73 16.99 10.49
C ILE A 95 -6.71 15.89 10.05
N VAL A 96 -7.28 16.02 8.85
CA VAL A 96 -8.17 15.03 8.25
C VAL A 96 -7.45 13.73 7.92
N ALA A 97 -6.14 13.75 7.67
CA ALA A 97 -5.35 12.52 7.54
C ALA A 97 -5.05 11.88 8.91
N ALA A 98 -4.67 12.68 9.92
CA ALA A 98 -4.19 12.18 11.20
C ALA A 98 -5.32 11.68 12.12
N ILE A 99 -6.43 12.42 12.25
CA ILE A 99 -7.53 12.05 13.17
C ILE A 99 -8.08 10.65 12.85
N PRO A 100 -8.44 10.32 11.59
CA PRO A 100 -8.95 9.01 11.26
C PRO A 100 -7.93 7.89 11.53
N ALA A 101 -6.64 8.12 11.24
CA ALA A 101 -5.58 7.15 11.55
C ALA A 101 -5.59 6.75 13.03
N PHE A 102 -5.77 7.72 13.94
CA PHE A 102 -5.92 7.43 15.37
C PHE A 102 -7.26 6.81 15.75
N MET A 103 -8.35 7.09 15.03
CA MET A 103 -9.66 6.51 15.35
C MET A 103 -9.71 5.00 15.07
N ALA A 104 -9.00 4.51 14.05
CA ALA A 104 -9.04 3.10 13.66
C ALA A 104 -8.57 2.13 14.77
N ILE A 105 -7.64 2.55 15.62
CA ILE A 105 -7.13 1.72 16.73
C ILE A 105 -8.17 1.45 17.82
N ALA A 106 -9.22 2.28 17.92
CA ALA A 106 -10.22 2.18 18.98
C ALA A 106 -10.96 0.85 18.99
N VAL A 107 -11.09 0.21 17.82
CA VAL A 107 -11.84 -1.03 17.65
C VAL A 107 -10.93 -2.25 17.52
N ILE A 108 -9.61 -2.05 17.68
CA ILE A 108 -8.65 -3.15 17.64
C ILE A 108 -8.60 -3.82 19.02
N PRO A 109 -8.74 -5.16 19.09
CA PRO A 109 -8.79 -5.86 20.36
C PRO A 109 -7.40 -6.33 20.79
N PHE A 110 -6.95 -5.88 21.96
CA PHE A 110 -5.62 -6.22 22.50
C PHE A 110 -5.62 -7.42 23.45
N GLY A 111 -6.80 -7.92 23.83
CA GLY A 111 -6.91 -9.05 24.73
C GLY A 111 -8.33 -9.61 24.84
N PRO A 112 -8.49 -10.73 25.55
CA PRO A 112 -9.74 -11.47 25.60
C PRO A 112 -10.82 -10.68 26.32
N ALA A 113 -12.04 -10.73 25.80
CA ALA A 113 -13.21 -10.18 26.45
C ALA A 113 -13.40 -10.76 27.88
N GLY A 114 -13.29 -12.08 28.04
CA GLY A 114 -13.46 -12.75 29.33
C GLY A 114 -12.29 -12.63 30.33
N ASN A 115 -11.13 -12.17 29.90
CA ASN A 115 -9.97 -11.94 30.79
C ASN A 115 -9.90 -10.45 31.16
N GLU A 116 -10.93 -9.99 31.87
CA GLU A 116 -11.04 -8.62 32.32
C GLU A 116 -9.88 -8.26 33.26
N VAL A 117 -9.05 -7.32 32.82
CA VAL A 117 -7.98 -6.77 33.65
C VAL A 117 -8.64 -5.87 34.69
N SER A 118 -8.38 -6.15 35.96
CA SER A 118 -8.82 -5.27 37.04
C SER A 118 -7.93 -4.03 37.08
N ILE A 119 -8.43 -2.91 36.60
CA ILE A 119 -7.80 -1.60 36.73
C ILE A 119 -8.55 -0.87 37.85
N PHE A 120 -7.87 -0.57 38.96
CA PHE A 120 -8.46 0.09 40.13
C PHE A 120 -9.75 -0.58 40.65
N GLY A 121 -9.80 -1.92 40.62
CA GLY A 121 -10.96 -2.71 41.06
C GLY A 121 -12.09 -2.84 40.02
N HIS A 122 -12.06 -2.09 38.93
CA HIS A 122 -12.97 -2.28 37.80
C HIS A 122 -12.39 -3.30 36.84
N ARG A 123 -13.15 -4.36 36.59
CA ARG A 123 -12.83 -5.38 35.60
C ARG A 123 -13.24 -4.86 34.24
N THR A 124 -12.27 -4.72 33.33
CA THR A 124 -12.54 -4.19 32.00
C THR A 124 -11.76 -4.96 30.94
N ALA A 125 -12.34 -5.11 29.75
CA ALA A 125 -11.66 -5.74 28.62
C ALA A 125 -10.51 -4.88 28.07
N MET A 126 -9.50 -5.53 27.51
CA MET A 126 -8.36 -4.91 26.81
C MET A 126 -8.72 -4.48 25.39
N GLN A 127 -9.90 -3.89 25.22
CA GLN A 127 -10.36 -3.28 23.98
C GLN A 127 -11.07 -1.98 24.35
N LEU A 128 -10.84 -0.91 23.58
CA LEU A 128 -11.41 0.40 23.91
C LEU A 128 -12.92 0.41 23.64
N THR A 129 -13.33 -0.05 22.48
CA THR A 129 -14.73 -0.33 22.16
C THR A 129 -14.82 -1.45 21.12
N ASP A 130 -15.94 -2.15 21.10
CA ASP A 130 -16.31 -3.01 19.99
C ASP A 130 -17.64 -2.55 19.38
N LEU A 131 -17.84 -2.85 18.10
CA LEU A 131 -19.03 -2.51 17.34
C LEU A 131 -19.45 -3.73 16.51
N PRO A 132 -20.76 -4.00 16.34
CA PRO A 132 -21.22 -5.05 15.42
C PRO A 132 -20.69 -4.88 13.99
N ILE A 133 -20.36 -3.65 13.63
CA ILE A 133 -19.81 -3.24 12.33
C ILE A 133 -18.38 -2.70 12.44
N ALA A 134 -17.60 -3.19 13.41
CA ALA A 134 -16.23 -2.74 13.69
C ALA A 134 -15.35 -2.64 12.44
N MET A 135 -15.40 -3.65 11.58
CA MET A 135 -14.61 -3.65 10.35
C MET A 135 -15.08 -2.64 9.30
N LEU A 136 -16.38 -2.35 9.24
CA LEU A 136 -16.90 -1.26 8.39
C LEU A 136 -16.49 0.11 8.94
N PHE A 137 -16.42 0.26 10.26
CA PHE A 137 -15.88 1.47 10.88
C PHE A 137 -14.42 1.69 10.48
N ILE A 138 -13.58 0.65 10.52
CA ILE A 138 -12.17 0.76 10.10
C ILE A 138 -12.08 1.18 8.63
N LEU A 139 -12.85 0.55 7.75
CA LEU A 139 -12.90 0.94 6.33
C LEU A 139 -13.37 2.39 6.16
N ALA A 140 -14.45 2.80 6.82
CA ALA A 140 -14.99 4.16 6.70
C ALA A 140 -13.98 5.22 7.18
N VAL A 141 -13.31 4.96 8.29
CA VAL A 141 -12.29 5.85 8.85
C VAL A 141 -11.07 5.92 7.91
N ALA A 142 -10.64 4.80 7.33
CA ALA A 142 -9.59 4.77 6.32
C ALA A 142 -9.97 5.61 5.08
N SER A 143 -11.20 5.44 4.56
CA SER A 143 -11.70 6.21 3.42
C SER A 143 -11.70 7.72 3.70
N VAL A 144 -12.03 8.14 4.93
CA VAL A 144 -11.97 9.56 5.33
C VAL A 144 -10.52 10.07 5.33
N GLY A 145 -9.54 9.25 5.74
CA GLY A 145 -8.12 9.59 5.71
C GLY A 145 -7.59 9.92 4.31
N ILE A 146 -8.10 9.26 3.26
CA ILE A 146 -7.72 9.52 1.86
C ILE A 146 -8.03 10.96 1.44
N TYR A 147 -9.13 11.55 1.94
CA TYR A 147 -9.45 12.95 1.66
C TYR A 147 -8.37 13.90 2.16
N GLY A 148 -7.71 13.59 3.29
CA GLY A 148 -6.59 14.37 3.79
C GLY A 148 -5.47 14.48 2.76
N ILE A 149 -5.14 13.38 2.07
CA ILE A 149 -4.09 13.32 1.04
C ILE A 149 -4.51 14.07 -0.23
N VAL A 150 -5.77 13.93 -0.67
CA VAL A 150 -6.30 14.66 -1.84
C VAL A 150 -6.29 16.17 -1.59
N LEU A 151 -6.78 16.61 -0.43
CA LEU A 151 -6.81 18.01 -0.04
C LEU A 151 -5.41 18.59 0.10
N ALA A 152 -4.43 17.78 0.54
CA ALA A 152 -3.03 18.19 0.61
C ALA A 152 -2.45 18.53 -0.77
N GLY A 153 -2.65 17.64 -1.74
CA GLY A 153 -2.20 17.85 -3.11
C GLY A 153 -2.88 19.05 -3.77
N TRP A 154 -4.19 19.21 -3.57
CA TRP A 154 -4.96 20.33 -4.12
C TRP A 154 -4.60 21.69 -3.51
N SER A 155 -4.52 21.75 -2.18
CA SER A 155 -4.28 23.01 -1.46
C SER A 155 -2.87 23.57 -1.66
N SER A 156 -1.91 22.75 -2.08
CA SER A 156 -0.50 23.14 -2.25
C SER A 156 -0.27 24.21 -3.32
N GLY A 157 -1.16 24.36 -4.31
CA GLY A 157 -1.09 25.43 -5.31
C GLY A 157 0.05 25.28 -6.34
N SER A 158 0.63 24.08 -6.45
CA SER A 158 1.64 23.69 -7.45
C SER A 158 1.26 22.38 -8.15
N THR A 159 1.77 22.16 -9.36
CA THR A 159 1.35 21.03 -10.23
C THR A 159 1.85 19.68 -9.74
N TYR A 160 3.08 19.61 -9.21
CA TYR A 160 3.69 18.35 -8.77
C TYR A 160 2.97 17.73 -7.56
N PRO A 161 2.67 18.48 -6.48
CA PRO A 161 1.91 17.93 -5.35
C PRO A 161 0.48 17.54 -5.73
N LEU A 162 -0.15 18.28 -6.64
CA LEU A 162 -1.47 17.91 -7.15
C LEU A 162 -1.44 16.55 -7.86
N LEU A 163 -0.47 16.33 -8.75
CA LEU A 163 -0.30 15.05 -9.44
C LEU A 163 0.04 13.90 -8.47
N GLY A 164 0.89 14.17 -7.47
CA GLY A 164 1.20 13.20 -6.42
C GLY A 164 0.00 12.83 -5.56
N GLY A 165 -0.78 13.82 -5.14
CA GLY A 165 -2.01 13.61 -4.36
C GLY A 165 -3.05 12.82 -5.14
N LEU A 166 -3.27 13.14 -6.43
CA LEU A 166 -4.20 12.40 -7.29
C LEU A 166 -3.75 10.95 -7.52
N ARG A 167 -2.46 10.71 -7.75
CA ARG A 167 -1.91 9.34 -7.90
C ARG A 167 -2.02 8.54 -6.61
N SER A 168 -1.72 9.16 -5.47
CA SER A 168 -1.79 8.51 -4.16
C SER A 168 -3.23 8.15 -3.81
N CYS A 169 -4.17 9.07 -4.06
CA CYS A 169 -5.60 8.82 -3.92
C CYS A 169 -6.08 7.66 -4.81
N ALA A 170 -5.76 7.69 -6.10
CA ALA A 170 -6.13 6.63 -7.03
C ALA A 170 -5.57 5.26 -6.59
N GLN A 171 -4.34 5.23 -6.07
CA GLN A 171 -3.75 4.01 -5.52
C GLN A 171 -4.48 3.53 -4.27
N MET A 172 -4.59 4.37 -3.24
CA MET A 172 -5.21 3.97 -1.97
C MET A 172 -6.64 3.47 -2.17
N ILE A 173 -7.47 4.19 -2.95
CA ILE A 173 -8.85 3.77 -3.25
C ILE A 173 -8.86 2.40 -3.96
N SER A 174 -8.00 2.20 -4.94
CA SER A 174 -7.95 0.95 -5.71
C SER A 174 -7.63 -0.25 -4.82
N TYR A 175 -6.69 -0.08 -3.88
CA TYR A 175 -6.29 -1.15 -2.97
C TYR A 175 -7.24 -1.31 -1.78
N GLU A 176 -7.93 -0.25 -1.36
CA GLU A 176 -8.98 -0.31 -0.34
C GLU A 176 -10.19 -1.13 -0.82
N ILE A 177 -10.62 -0.96 -2.08
CA ILE A 177 -11.70 -1.77 -2.66
C ILE A 177 -11.31 -3.25 -2.67
N ALA A 178 -10.08 -3.57 -3.10
CA ALA A 178 -9.57 -4.94 -3.10
C ALA A 178 -9.47 -5.51 -1.68
N MET A 179 -9.04 -4.69 -0.71
CA MET A 179 -8.98 -5.05 0.71
C MET A 179 -10.36 -5.37 1.28
N GLY A 180 -11.36 -4.52 1.01
CA GLY A 180 -12.74 -4.74 1.45
C GLY A 180 -13.34 -6.02 0.88
N ALA A 181 -13.07 -6.33 -0.39
CA ALA A 181 -13.48 -7.59 -1.00
C ALA A 181 -12.80 -8.81 -0.36
N ALA A 182 -11.52 -8.70 0.03
CA ALA A 182 -10.83 -9.75 0.78
C ALA A 182 -11.46 -9.97 2.17
N PHE A 183 -11.86 -8.90 2.87
CA PHE A 183 -12.54 -8.98 4.16
C PHE A 183 -13.90 -9.69 4.11
N ALA A 184 -14.66 -9.54 3.03
CA ALA A 184 -15.97 -10.16 2.90
C ALA A 184 -15.93 -11.68 3.11
N SER A 185 -14.85 -12.34 2.66
CA SER A 185 -14.64 -13.78 2.87
C SER A 185 -14.41 -14.13 4.34
N VAL A 186 -13.74 -13.25 5.10
CA VAL A 186 -13.53 -13.39 6.54
C VAL A 186 -14.85 -13.26 7.27
N PHE A 187 -15.65 -12.24 6.94
CA PHE A 187 -16.97 -12.00 7.56
C PHE A 187 -17.93 -13.17 7.34
N LEU A 188 -17.89 -13.76 6.15
CA LEU A 188 -18.73 -14.91 5.83
C LEU A 188 -18.33 -16.18 6.59
N TYR A 189 -17.05 -16.31 6.92
CA TYR A 189 -16.54 -17.43 7.69
C TYR A 189 -16.75 -17.25 9.20
N SER A 190 -16.49 -16.06 9.74
CA SER A 190 -16.70 -15.71 11.14
C SER A 190 -18.19 -15.56 11.50
N GLY A 191 -19.03 -15.16 10.53
CA GLY A 191 -20.42 -14.81 10.77
C GLY A 191 -20.61 -13.46 11.48
N SER A 192 -19.56 -12.66 11.60
CA SER A 192 -19.55 -11.38 12.31
C SER A 192 -18.57 -10.38 11.67
N MET A 193 -18.87 -9.09 11.82
CA MET A 193 -17.95 -7.99 11.49
C MET A 193 -17.33 -7.33 12.73
N SER A 194 -17.67 -7.79 13.94
CA SER A 194 -17.03 -7.40 15.21
C SER A 194 -15.60 -7.98 15.25
N THR A 195 -14.63 -7.16 15.68
CA THR A 195 -13.24 -7.60 15.76
C THR A 195 -13.02 -8.60 16.91
N SER A 196 -13.75 -8.44 18.02
CA SER A 196 -13.63 -9.35 19.16
C SER A 196 -14.23 -10.72 18.84
N GLU A 197 -15.37 -10.76 18.16
CA GLU A 197 -16.05 -11.99 17.77
C GLU A 197 -15.26 -12.73 16.68
N ILE A 198 -14.71 -12.01 15.69
CA ILE A 198 -13.81 -12.61 14.68
C ILE A 198 -12.61 -13.29 15.33
N VAL A 199 -12.02 -12.69 16.37
CA VAL A 199 -10.93 -13.33 17.09
C VAL A 199 -11.44 -14.50 17.92
N ALA A 200 -12.61 -14.40 18.57
CA ALA A 200 -13.23 -15.47 19.36
C ALA A 200 -13.53 -16.72 18.51
N GLN A 201 -13.93 -16.55 17.25
CA GLN A 201 -14.18 -17.64 16.30
C GLN A 201 -12.91 -18.35 15.80
N GLN A 202 -11.71 -17.80 16.01
CA GLN A 202 -10.43 -18.39 15.61
C GLN A 202 -9.81 -19.30 16.71
N ASP A 203 -10.62 -20.08 17.42
CA ASP A 203 -10.14 -20.86 18.59
C ASP A 203 -9.37 -22.10 18.17
N ASP A 204 -9.96 -22.87 17.24
CA ASP A 204 -9.36 -24.08 16.70
C ASP A 204 -8.26 -23.76 15.68
N ARG A 205 -8.60 -22.96 14.66
CA ARG A 205 -7.69 -22.64 13.56
C ARG A 205 -7.75 -21.17 13.17
N TRP A 206 -6.58 -20.67 12.82
CA TRP A 206 -6.41 -19.30 12.35
C TRP A 206 -6.83 -19.15 10.89
N TYR A 207 -7.34 -17.98 10.56
CA TYR A 207 -7.81 -17.71 9.20
C TYR A 207 -6.69 -17.59 8.18
N ILE A 208 -5.42 -17.45 8.58
CA ILE A 208 -4.30 -17.61 7.64
C ILE A 208 -4.28 -19.01 7.00
N VAL A 209 -4.66 -20.06 7.74
CA VAL A 209 -4.69 -21.44 7.23
C VAL A 209 -6.00 -21.73 6.49
N LEU A 210 -7.12 -21.19 6.99
CA LEU A 210 -8.45 -21.43 6.43
C LEU A 210 -8.75 -20.57 5.19
N LEU A 211 -8.25 -19.34 5.18
CA LEU A 211 -8.47 -18.33 4.15
C LEU A 211 -7.13 -17.79 3.60
N PRO A 212 -6.25 -18.67 3.07
CA PRO A 212 -4.92 -18.26 2.65
C PRO A 212 -4.93 -17.25 1.50
N VAL A 213 -5.89 -17.36 0.57
CA VAL A 213 -6.03 -16.41 -0.54
C VAL A 213 -6.42 -15.03 -0.01
N SER A 214 -7.36 -14.95 0.93
CA SER A 214 -7.74 -13.68 1.58
C SER A 214 -6.56 -13.05 2.30
N PHE A 215 -5.76 -13.86 3.00
CA PHE A 215 -4.55 -13.38 3.67
C PHE A 215 -3.53 -12.82 2.67
N ILE A 216 -3.23 -13.53 1.57
CA ILE A 216 -2.29 -13.06 0.54
C ILE A 216 -2.80 -11.77 -0.11
N LEU A 217 -4.08 -11.72 -0.48
CA LEU A 217 -4.70 -10.52 -1.03
C LEU A 217 -4.57 -9.36 -0.03
N TYR A 218 -4.86 -9.61 1.25
CA TYR A 218 -4.75 -8.61 2.29
C TYR A 218 -3.33 -8.08 2.45
N ILE A 219 -2.33 -8.97 2.50
CA ILE A 219 -0.91 -8.62 2.59
C ILE A 219 -0.49 -7.73 1.42
N VAL A 220 -0.96 -7.98 0.20
CA VAL A 220 -0.67 -7.11 -0.94
C VAL A 220 -1.40 -5.77 -0.82
N THR A 221 -2.68 -5.78 -0.42
CA THR A 221 -3.49 -4.57 -0.32
C THR A 221 -3.08 -3.64 0.82
N MET A 222 -2.59 -4.18 1.94
CA MET A 222 -2.11 -3.37 3.06
C MET A 222 -0.87 -2.55 2.71
N VAL A 223 0.00 -3.10 1.86
CA VAL A 223 1.18 -2.38 1.38
C VAL A 223 0.75 -1.30 0.38
N GLY A 224 -0.27 -1.58 -0.44
CA GLY A 224 -0.81 -0.64 -1.41
C GLY A 224 -1.50 0.56 -0.76
N GLU A 225 -2.28 0.32 0.30
CA GLU A 225 -2.97 1.36 1.08
C GLU A 225 -1.96 2.29 1.76
N THR A 226 -0.92 1.75 2.38
CA THR A 226 0.03 2.57 3.16
C THR A 226 1.02 3.36 2.28
N ASN A 227 0.87 3.31 0.95
CA ASN A 227 1.76 3.93 -0.04
C ASN A 227 3.26 3.68 0.21
N ARG A 228 3.62 2.51 0.77
CA ARG A 228 5.01 2.17 1.08
C ARG A 228 5.67 1.37 -0.04
N ALA A 229 6.99 1.50 -0.15
CA ALA A 229 7.81 0.75 -1.08
C ALA A 229 7.51 -0.76 -0.96
N PRO A 230 7.24 -1.47 -2.08
CA PRO A 230 7.48 -1.10 -3.48
C PRO A 230 6.40 -0.23 -4.17
N PHE A 231 5.35 0.16 -3.44
CA PHE A 231 4.21 0.94 -3.93
C PHE A 231 4.29 2.44 -3.55
N ASP A 232 5.50 2.98 -3.37
CA ASP A 232 5.79 4.39 -3.01
C ASP A 232 5.84 5.34 -4.22
N MET A 233 5.38 4.90 -5.38
CA MET A 233 5.39 5.69 -6.60
C MET A 233 4.59 6.99 -6.59
N PRO A 234 3.50 7.14 -5.82
CA PRO A 234 2.82 8.43 -5.73
C PRO A 234 3.65 9.53 -5.06
N GLU A 235 4.61 9.14 -4.21
CA GLU A 235 5.54 10.05 -3.53
C GLU A 235 6.87 10.20 -4.28
N SER A 236 7.15 9.29 -5.24
CA SER A 236 8.43 9.14 -5.95
C SER A 236 9.18 10.46 -6.18
N GLU A 237 10.32 10.60 -5.51
CA GLU A 237 11.20 11.76 -5.60
C GLU A 237 11.73 12.00 -7.02
N GLY A 238 11.90 10.93 -7.82
CA GLY A 238 12.40 11.04 -9.20
C GLY A 238 11.43 11.71 -10.17
N ASP A 239 10.11 11.57 -9.94
CA ASP A 239 9.08 12.07 -10.86
C ASP A 239 8.32 13.27 -10.28
N LEU A 240 8.15 13.32 -8.95
CA LEU A 240 7.25 14.22 -8.24
C LEU A 240 7.89 14.92 -7.03
N VAL A 241 9.21 14.83 -6.86
CA VAL A 241 10.02 15.45 -5.78
C VAL A 241 9.73 14.88 -4.38
N GLY A 242 8.46 14.83 -3.98
CA GLY A 242 7.96 14.24 -2.74
C GLY A 242 6.43 14.06 -2.73
N GLY A 243 5.77 14.14 -3.89
CA GLY A 243 4.32 14.01 -3.97
C GLY A 243 3.55 15.12 -3.23
N PHE A 244 2.48 14.74 -2.52
CA PHE A 244 1.52 15.69 -1.91
C PHE A 244 2.07 16.46 -0.69
N ASN A 245 3.12 15.96 -0.04
CA ASN A 245 3.67 16.55 1.18
C ASN A 245 4.81 17.55 0.89
N THR A 246 5.23 17.71 -0.38
CA THR A 246 6.40 18.51 -0.79
C THR A 246 6.36 19.95 -0.27
N GLU A 247 5.20 20.59 -0.28
CA GLU A 247 5.05 21.99 0.15
C GLU A 247 4.85 22.13 1.65
N TYR A 248 4.72 21.04 2.42
CA TYR A 248 4.45 21.05 3.85
C TYR A 248 5.73 21.10 4.69
N SER A 249 5.72 21.93 5.74
CA SER A 249 6.82 22.03 6.72
C SER A 249 6.34 21.68 8.15
N SER A 250 7.30 21.51 9.05
CA SER A 250 7.11 21.41 10.49
C SER A 250 6.05 20.34 10.89
N ILE A 251 5.16 20.69 11.80
CA ILE A 251 4.15 19.82 12.39
C ILE A 251 3.10 19.36 11.37
N LYS A 252 2.81 20.16 10.33
CA LYS A 252 1.87 19.75 9.28
C LYS A 252 2.42 18.62 8.43
N PHE A 253 3.70 18.73 8.05
CA PHE A 253 4.42 17.61 7.44
C PHE A 253 4.48 16.41 8.39
N ALA A 254 4.80 16.65 9.66
CA ALA A 254 4.89 15.58 10.66
C ALA A 254 3.56 14.82 10.82
N MET A 255 2.41 15.49 10.74
CA MET A 255 1.09 14.85 10.83
C MET A 255 0.83 13.87 9.69
N PHE A 256 1.22 14.18 8.44
CA PHE A 256 1.11 13.22 7.33
C PHE A 256 1.99 12.00 7.55
N MET A 257 3.27 12.23 7.85
CA MET A 257 4.21 11.14 8.12
C MET A 257 3.74 10.28 9.29
N LEU A 258 3.25 10.92 10.36
CA LEU A 258 2.70 10.24 11.52
C LEU A 258 1.49 9.40 11.12
N ALA A 259 0.54 9.94 10.35
CA ALA A 259 -0.63 9.23 9.88
C ALA A 259 -0.27 7.99 9.05
N GLU A 260 0.71 8.07 8.14
CA GLU A 260 1.17 6.92 7.37
C GLU A 260 1.77 5.81 8.26
N TYR A 261 2.58 6.19 9.26
CA TYR A 261 3.13 5.22 10.21
C TYR A 261 2.07 4.63 11.13
N VAL A 262 1.08 5.43 11.54
CA VAL A 262 -0.07 4.96 12.31
C VAL A 262 -0.89 3.98 11.47
N ASN A 263 -1.18 4.31 10.21
CA ASN A 263 -1.89 3.42 9.29
C ASN A 263 -1.16 2.08 9.15
N MET A 264 0.16 2.10 8.99
CA MET A 264 0.96 0.86 8.95
C MET A 264 0.77 -0.02 10.20
N VAL A 265 0.73 0.58 11.40
CA VAL A 265 0.43 -0.14 12.64
C VAL A 265 -1.01 -0.66 12.64
N THR A 266 -1.98 0.16 12.24
CA THR A 266 -3.40 -0.23 12.22
C THR A 266 -3.68 -1.36 11.25
N VAL A 267 -3.15 -1.30 10.02
CA VAL A 267 -3.39 -2.31 8.99
C VAL A 267 -2.67 -3.62 9.36
N SER A 268 -1.51 -3.55 10.04
CA SER A 268 -0.84 -4.72 10.64
C SER A 268 -1.66 -5.32 11.80
N ALA A 269 -2.24 -4.48 12.63
CA ALA A 269 -3.12 -4.90 13.72
C ALA A 269 -4.42 -5.53 13.22
N VAL A 270 -4.99 -5.01 12.13
CA VAL A 270 -6.13 -5.62 11.44
C VAL A 270 -5.75 -6.97 10.84
N ALA A 271 -4.58 -7.11 10.20
CA ALA A 271 -4.11 -8.44 9.74
C ALA A 271 -3.99 -9.43 10.90
N THR A 272 -3.43 -8.97 12.02
CA THR A 272 -3.26 -9.79 13.22
C THR A 272 -4.61 -10.25 13.76
N THR A 273 -5.59 -9.35 13.82
CA THR A 273 -6.95 -9.62 14.30
C THR A 273 -7.68 -10.59 13.37
N LEU A 274 -7.66 -10.35 12.07
CA LEU A 274 -8.45 -11.13 11.11
C LEU A 274 -7.82 -12.47 10.77
N PHE A 275 -6.49 -12.58 10.68
CA PHE A 275 -5.84 -13.77 10.12
C PHE A 275 -4.97 -14.55 11.10
N LEU A 276 -4.41 -13.88 12.11
CA LEU A 276 -3.48 -14.48 13.05
C LEU A 276 -4.11 -14.73 14.42
N GLY A 277 -5.44 -14.80 14.53
CA GLY A 277 -6.13 -15.06 15.80
C GLY A 277 -5.95 -13.95 16.86
N GLY A 278 -5.66 -12.71 16.45
CA GLY A 278 -5.57 -11.56 17.34
C GLY A 278 -4.61 -11.77 18.52
N TRP A 279 -5.15 -11.66 19.72
CA TRP A 279 -4.44 -11.79 20.99
C TRP A 279 -4.15 -13.24 21.42
N ARG A 280 -4.66 -14.26 20.71
CA ARG A 280 -4.45 -15.66 21.08
C ARG A 280 -3.01 -16.10 20.90
N ALA A 281 -2.52 -17.00 21.74
CA ALA A 281 -1.18 -17.56 21.59
C ALA A 281 -1.02 -18.32 20.25
N PRO A 282 0.15 -18.24 19.59
CA PRO A 282 0.46 -19.01 18.39
C PRO A 282 0.41 -20.52 18.61
N TRP A 283 -0.18 -21.25 17.67
CA TRP A 283 0.01 -22.69 17.57
C TRP A 283 1.49 -22.96 17.24
N PRO A 284 2.22 -23.86 17.94
CA PRO A 284 1.77 -24.87 18.91
C PRO A 284 1.90 -24.47 20.41
N ILE A 285 2.31 -23.23 20.73
CA ILE A 285 2.51 -22.76 22.12
C ILE A 285 1.19 -22.86 22.91
N SER A 286 0.05 -22.59 22.27
CA SER A 286 -1.27 -22.76 22.86
C SER A 286 -1.56 -24.19 23.31
N THR A 287 -0.95 -25.20 22.69
CA THR A 287 -1.12 -26.62 23.03
C THR A 287 -0.21 -27.05 24.18
N PHE A 288 1.00 -26.50 24.26
CA PHE A 288 1.95 -26.85 25.32
C PHE A 288 1.68 -26.12 26.64
N TRP A 289 1.06 -24.94 26.59
CA TRP A 289 0.88 -24.09 27.74
C TRP A 289 -0.54 -23.53 27.83
N GLU A 290 -1.38 -24.16 28.66
CA GLU A 290 -2.76 -23.72 28.93
C GLU A 290 -2.80 -22.28 29.48
N GLY A 291 -1.76 -21.88 30.22
CA GLY A 291 -1.57 -20.52 30.76
C GLY A 291 -1.32 -19.43 29.72
N ALA A 292 -1.05 -19.78 28.45
CA ALA A 292 -0.58 -18.84 27.44
C ALA A 292 -1.59 -17.74 27.07
N ASN A 293 -2.87 -17.98 27.31
CA ASN A 293 -3.96 -17.04 27.01
C ASN A 293 -4.45 -16.27 28.25
N HIS A 294 -3.82 -16.42 29.42
CA HIS A 294 -4.22 -15.77 30.67
C HIS A 294 -3.39 -14.52 31.00
N GLY A 295 -4.00 -13.58 31.73
CA GLY A 295 -3.34 -12.38 32.24
C GLY A 295 -2.89 -11.44 31.11
N TRP A 296 -1.64 -10.98 31.18
CA TRP A 296 -1.04 -10.02 30.24
C TRP A 296 -0.41 -10.68 29.00
N TRP A 297 -0.35 -12.00 28.93
CA TRP A 297 0.21 -12.73 27.79
C TRP A 297 -0.48 -12.46 26.45
N PRO A 298 -1.82 -12.35 26.38
CA PRO A 298 -2.50 -12.04 25.13
C PRO A 298 -2.06 -10.72 24.49
N LEU A 299 -1.82 -9.69 25.31
CA LEU A 299 -1.30 -8.41 24.85
C LEU A 299 0.10 -8.58 24.24
N LEU A 300 0.97 -9.36 24.89
CA LEU A 300 2.32 -9.63 24.35
C LEU A 300 2.26 -10.41 23.03
N TRP A 301 1.39 -11.41 22.91
CA TRP A 301 1.22 -12.13 21.65
C TRP A 301 0.72 -11.22 20.53
N PHE A 302 -0.23 -10.35 20.83
CA PHE A 302 -0.72 -9.35 19.89
C PHE A 302 0.40 -8.43 19.42
N VAL A 303 1.15 -7.84 20.37
CA VAL A 303 2.27 -6.93 20.07
C VAL A 303 3.33 -7.63 19.22
N VAL A 304 3.73 -8.85 19.58
CA VAL A 304 4.73 -9.61 18.81
C VAL A 304 4.27 -9.85 17.37
N LYS A 305 3.01 -10.24 17.15
CA LYS A 305 2.47 -10.45 15.80
C LYS A 305 2.41 -9.15 14.99
N VAL A 306 1.98 -8.05 15.59
CA VAL A 306 2.01 -6.73 14.97
C VAL A 306 3.46 -6.38 14.58
N GLN A 307 4.43 -6.57 15.49
CA GLN A 307 5.83 -6.31 15.16
C GLN A 307 6.35 -7.21 14.03
N LEU A 308 5.94 -8.48 13.94
CA LEU A 308 6.34 -9.35 12.82
C LEU A 308 5.79 -8.84 11.48
N LEU A 309 4.59 -8.29 11.43
CA LEU A 309 4.03 -7.68 10.22
C LEU A 309 4.69 -6.34 9.89
N LEU A 310 5.04 -5.55 10.89
CA LEU A 310 5.83 -4.34 10.69
C LEU A 310 7.24 -4.66 10.20
N PHE A 311 7.86 -5.74 10.68
CA PHE A 311 9.09 -6.25 10.12
C PHE A 311 8.94 -6.64 8.65
N PHE A 312 7.81 -7.25 8.29
CA PHE A 312 7.51 -7.60 6.91
C PHE A 312 7.43 -6.35 6.01
N PHE A 313 6.79 -5.26 6.46
CA PHE A 313 6.84 -3.97 5.76
C PHE A 313 8.27 -3.47 5.52
N ILE A 314 9.10 -3.50 6.57
CA ILE A 314 10.49 -3.06 6.50
C ILE A 314 11.30 -3.97 5.56
N TRP A 315 11.05 -5.28 5.60
CA TRP A 315 11.67 -6.25 4.73
C TRP A 315 11.32 -5.97 3.27
N LEU A 316 10.04 -5.79 2.94
CA LEU A 316 9.60 -5.53 1.57
C LEU A 316 10.30 -4.30 0.98
N ARG A 317 10.41 -3.23 1.76
CA ARG A 317 11.15 -2.01 1.39
C ARG A 317 12.61 -2.30 1.07
N GLY A 318 13.26 -3.20 1.82
CA GLY A 318 14.67 -3.54 1.64
C GLY A 318 14.93 -4.47 0.45
N THR A 319 13.98 -5.33 0.08
CA THR A 319 14.22 -6.40 -0.90
C THR A 319 13.59 -6.20 -2.27
N LEU A 320 12.47 -5.46 -2.37
CA LEU A 320 11.73 -5.36 -3.63
C LEU A 320 12.08 -4.08 -4.40
N PRO A 321 12.27 -4.17 -5.73
CA PRO A 321 12.40 -2.99 -6.57
C PRO A 321 11.04 -2.28 -6.70
N ARG A 322 11.10 -0.97 -6.97
CA ARG A 322 9.92 -0.17 -7.28
C ARG A 322 9.29 -0.68 -8.59
N VAL A 323 7.99 -0.96 -8.56
CA VAL A 323 7.22 -1.31 -9.75
C VAL A 323 6.77 -0.03 -10.47
N ARG A 324 6.24 -0.12 -11.70
CA ARG A 324 5.70 1.06 -12.43
C ARG A 324 4.21 1.28 -12.15
N TYR A 325 3.73 2.52 -12.17
CA TYR A 325 2.39 2.88 -11.68
C TYR A 325 1.29 2.17 -12.49
N ASP A 326 1.45 2.09 -13.81
CA ASP A 326 0.51 1.35 -14.66
C ASP A 326 0.42 -0.13 -14.29
N GLN A 327 1.55 -0.75 -13.94
CA GLN A 327 1.61 -2.16 -13.54
C GLN A 327 0.93 -2.36 -12.19
N LEU A 328 1.11 -1.39 -11.28
CA LEU A 328 0.46 -1.39 -9.99
C LEU A 328 -1.07 -1.31 -10.12
N MET A 329 -1.56 -0.34 -10.90
CA MET A 329 -2.99 -0.20 -11.17
C MET A 329 -3.55 -1.43 -11.87
N LYS A 330 -2.78 -2.01 -12.81
CA LYS A 330 -3.13 -3.27 -13.46
C LYS A 330 -3.21 -4.44 -12.47
N LEU A 331 -2.30 -4.54 -11.51
CA LEU A 331 -2.33 -5.57 -10.47
C LEU A 331 -3.60 -5.44 -9.61
N GLY A 332 -3.92 -4.24 -9.13
CA GLY A 332 -5.14 -3.98 -8.37
C GLY A 332 -6.41 -4.35 -9.14
N TRP A 333 -6.62 -3.71 -10.29
CA TRP A 333 -7.89 -3.80 -11.02
C TRP A 333 -8.07 -5.06 -11.87
N LYS A 334 -7.00 -5.61 -12.45
CA LYS A 334 -7.10 -6.78 -13.34
C LYS A 334 -6.82 -8.10 -12.64
N VAL A 335 -6.21 -8.09 -11.45
CA VAL A 335 -5.84 -9.32 -10.74
C VAL A 335 -6.48 -9.38 -9.36
N LEU A 336 -6.19 -8.43 -8.46
CA LEU A 336 -6.61 -8.54 -7.06
C LEU A 336 -8.14 -8.52 -6.90
N ILE A 337 -8.83 -7.59 -7.55
CA ILE A 337 -10.30 -7.49 -7.45
C ILE A 337 -10.99 -8.73 -8.06
N PRO A 338 -10.69 -9.18 -9.29
CA PRO A 338 -11.31 -10.40 -9.81
C PRO A 338 -11.01 -11.65 -8.97
N VAL A 339 -9.76 -11.81 -8.51
CA VAL A 339 -9.36 -12.95 -7.67
C VAL A 339 -10.09 -12.93 -6.33
N SER A 340 -10.24 -11.76 -5.70
CA SER A 340 -10.96 -11.64 -4.43
C SER A 340 -12.45 -11.99 -4.57
N LEU A 341 -13.09 -11.59 -5.66
CA LEU A 341 -14.49 -11.93 -5.95
C LEU A 341 -14.67 -13.43 -6.22
N VAL A 342 -13.81 -14.04 -7.04
CA VAL A 342 -13.85 -15.50 -7.29
C VAL A 342 -13.64 -16.26 -5.98
N TRP A 343 -12.67 -15.83 -5.17
CA TRP A 343 -12.41 -16.42 -3.86
C TRP A 343 -13.61 -16.27 -2.91
N LEU A 344 -14.24 -15.10 -2.87
CA LEU A 344 -15.44 -14.85 -2.09
C LEU A 344 -16.57 -15.81 -2.50
N MET A 345 -16.79 -16.00 -3.81
CA MET A 345 -17.79 -16.93 -4.32
C MET A 345 -17.48 -18.38 -3.93
N LEU A 346 -16.20 -18.79 -3.96
CA LEU A 346 -15.78 -20.11 -3.50
C LEU A 346 -16.07 -20.29 -2.00
N VAL A 347 -15.66 -19.34 -1.16
CA VAL A 347 -15.90 -19.38 0.30
C VAL A 347 -17.40 -19.39 0.60
N ALA A 348 -18.20 -18.60 -0.12
CA ALA A 348 -19.65 -18.59 0.01
C ALA A 348 -20.29 -19.93 -0.34
N THR A 349 -19.82 -20.56 -1.42
CA THR A 349 -20.28 -21.89 -1.84
C THR A 349 -19.91 -22.94 -0.80
N VAL A 350 -18.67 -22.93 -0.29
CA VAL A 350 -18.22 -23.81 0.80
C VAL A 350 -19.13 -23.65 2.02
N ARG A 351 -19.41 -22.42 2.42
CA ARG A 351 -20.22 -22.12 3.60
C ARG A 351 -21.67 -22.57 3.42
N ALA A 352 -22.24 -22.36 2.24
CA ALA A 352 -23.60 -22.82 1.91
C ALA A 352 -23.71 -24.35 1.95
N LEU A 353 -22.77 -25.07 1.31
CA LEU A 353 -22.74 -26.54 1.33
C LEU A 353 -22.52 -27.09 2.76
N ARG A 354 -21.68 -26.42 3.56
CA ARG A 354 -21.49 -26.82 4.96
C ARG A 354 -22.76 -26.61 5.80
N ASN A 355 -23.56 -25.59 5.50
CA ASN A 355 -24.85 -25.35 6.16
C ASN A 355 -25.90 -26.41 5.80
N GLU A 356 -25.84 -26.97 4.59
CA GLU A 356 -26.64 -28.12 4.16
C GLU A 356 -26.07 -29.48 4.64
N ASN A 357 -25.03 -29.44 5.47
CA ASN A 357 -24.43 -30.60 6.13
C ASN A 357 -23.77 -31.63 5.18
N TYR A 358 -23.28 -31.18 4.02
CA TYR A 358 -22.44 -32.01 3.13
C TYR A 358 -21.12 -32.40 3.81
N GLY A 359 -20.63 -33.61 3.49
CA GLY A 359 -19.34 -34.09 3.99
C GLY A 359 -18.18 -33.22 3.49
N PHE A 360 -17.11 -33.11 4.29
CA PHE A 360 -15.91 -32.38 3.88
C PHE A 360 -15.32 -32.92 2.56
N SER A 361 -15.40 -34.24 2.36
CA SER A 361 -15.03 -34.91 1.10
C SER A 361 -15.85 -34.40 -0.08
N ASP A 362 -17.16 -34.25 0.09
CA ASP A 362 -18.09 -33.89 -0.98
C ASP A 362 -17.88 -32.42 -1.36
N ILE A 363 -17.73 -31.55 -0.36
CA ILE A 363 -17.39 -30.14 -0.57
C ILE A 363 -16.07 -30.00 -1.33
N ALA A 364 -15.03 -30.73 -0.92
CA ALA A 364 -13.74 -30.71 -1.59
C ALA A 364 -13.84 -31.23 -3.05
N LEU A 365 -14.67 -32.24 -3.31
CA LEU A 365 -14.91 -32.77 -4.65
C LEU A 365 -15.70 -31.78 -5.53
N TYR A 366 -16.73 -31.12 -5.01
CA TYR A 366 -17.50 -30.12 -5.77
C TYR A 366 -16.64 -28.90 -6.11
N ILE A 367 -15.82 -28.43 -5.18
CA ILE A 367 -14.91 -27.30 -5.41
C ILE A 367 -13.79 -27.71 -6.34
N GLY A 368 -13.13 -28.84 -6.06
CA GLY A 368 -12.07 -29.37 -6.91
C GLY A 368 -12.57 -29.59 -8.33
N GLY A 369 -13.77 -30.17 -8.47
CA GLY A 369 -14.46 -30.35 -9.75
C GLY A 369 -14.83 -29.03 -10.42
N GLY A 370 -15.38 -28.06 -9.68
CA GLY A 370 -15.72 -26.73 -10.20
C GLY A 370 -14.49 -25.94 -10.67
N VAL A 371 -13.41 -25.96 -9.90
CA VAL A 371 -12.12 -25.35 -10.27
C VAL A 371 -11.53 -26.07 -11.48
N LEU A 372 -11.58 -27.40 -11.53
CA LEU A 372 -11.08 -28.18 -12.66
C LEU A 372 -11.90 -27.93 -13.93
N VAL A 373 -13.23 -27.82 -13.82
CA VAL A 373 -14.10 -27.42 -14.95
C VAL A 373 -13.81 -26.00 -15.40
N LEU A 374 -13.58 -25.05 -14.49
CA LEU A 374 -13.17 -23.69 -14.84
C LEU A 374 -11.79 -23.66 -15.51
N LEU A 375 -10.83 -24.45 -15.03
CA LEU A 375 -9.51 -24.58 -15.66
C LEU A 375 -9.62 -25.24 -17.03
N LEU A 376 -10.45 -26.27 -17.20
CA LEU A 376 -10.71 -26.91 -18.50
C LEU A 376 -11.44 -25.96 -19.46
N LEU A 377 -12.41 -25.17 -18.98
CA LEU A 377 -13.07 -24.14 -19.78
C LEU A 377 -12.10 -23.03 -20.16
N SER A 378 -11.24 -22.56 -19.24
CA SER A 378 -10.19 -21.60 -19.55
C SER A 378 -9.23 -22.16 -20.59
N PHE A 379 -8.79 -23.41 -20.42
CA PHE A 379 -7.91 -24.08 -21.37
C PHE A 379 -8.57 -24.27 -22.74
N LEU A 380 -9.87 -24.60 -22.79
CA LEU A 380 -10.63 -24.66 -24.03
C LEU A 380 -10.75 -23.27 -24.67
N VAL A 381 -11.08 -22.23 -23.90
CA VAL A 381 -11.16 -20.84 -24.39
C VAL A 381 -9.82 -20.37 -24.93
N ASP A 382 -8.72 -20.66 -24.22
CA ASP A 382 -7.36 -20.33 -24.66
C ASP A 382 -6.99 -21.11 -25.92
N MET A 383 -7.33 -22.40 -26.01
CA MET A 383 -7.14 -23.21 -27.21
C MET A 383 -7.97 -22.70 -28.42
N TYR A 384 -9.20 -22.23 -28.19
CA TYR A 384 -10.04 -21.63 -29.23
C TYR A 384 -9.58 -20.22 -29.61
N ARG A 385 -9.08 -19.42 -28.66
CA ARG A 385 -8.47 -18.12 -28.92
C ARG A 385 -7.20 -18.26 -29.75
N ASP A 386 -6.36 -19.25 -29.47
CA ASP A 386 -5.17 -19.54 -30.27
C ASP A 386 -5.53 -19.98 -31.69
N LYS A 387 -6.63 -20.74 -31.87
CA LYS A 387 -7.15 -21.07 -33.20
C LYS A 387 -7.72 -19.86 -33.94
N GLY A 388 -8.49 -19.01 -33.26
CA GLY A 388 -9.09 -17.81 -33.85
C GLY A 388 -8.05 -16.74 -34.20
N GLY A 389 -7.04 -16.55 -33.34
CA GLY A 389 -5.92 -15.64 -33.59
C GLY A 389 -5.12 -16.05 -34.81
N LYS A 390 -4.85 -17.35 -35.00
CA LYS A 390 -4.18 -17.85 -36.20
C LYS A 390 -5.02 -17.75 -37.48
N ALA A 391 -6.34 -17.71 -37.38
CA ALA A 391 -7.20 -17.47 -38.55
C ALA A 391 -7.26 -15.98 -38.92
N ALA A 392 -7.19 -15.07 -37.95
CA ALA A 392 -7.14 -13.64 -38.20
C ALA A 392 -5.77 -13.17 -38.73
N ASP A 393 -4.68 -13.87 -38.38
CA ASP A 393 -3.33 -13.55 -38.84
C ASP A 393 -2.92 -14.21 -40.17
N GLN A 394 -3.83 -14.93 -40.84
CA GLN A 394 -3.58 -15.31 -42.22
C GLN A 394 -3.72 -14.06 -43.10
N PRO A 395 -2.63 -13.59 -43.74
CA PRO A 395 -2.72 -12.47 -44.67
C PRO A 395 -3.71 -12.86 -45.75
N ALA A 396 -4.68 -11.99 -46.04
CA ALA A 396 -5.49 -12.09 -47.23
C ALA A 396 -4.57 -11.95 -48.45
N GLU A 397 -3.92 -13.04 -48.84
CA GLU A 397 -3.23 -13.14 -50.11
C GLU A 397 -4.29 -13.11 -51.21
N THR A 398 -4.06 -12.24 -52.20
CA THR A 398 -4.76 -12.18 -53.49
C THR A 398 -6.16 -11.55 -53.52
N GLY A 399 -6.20 -10.24 -53.26
CA GLY A 399 -7.22 -9.36 -53.84
C GLY A 399 -6.53 -8.13 -54.41
N THR A 400 -6.12 -8.18 -55.68
CA THR A 400 -5.71 -6.99 -56.44
C THR A 400 -6.94 -6.09 -56.61
N GLY A 401 -7.20 -5.26 -55.60
CA GLY A 401 -8.27 -4.29 -55.56
C GLY A 401 -7.70 -2.99 -55.05
N THR A 402 -7.51 -2.04 -55.97
CA THR A 402 -7.09 -0.66 -55.74
C THR A 402 -7.93 0.01 -54.64
N GLY A 403 -7.40 0.06 -53.42
CA GLY A 403 -7.93 0.84 -52.31
C GLY A 403 -6.80 1.66 -51.71
N THR A 404 -6.76 2.93 -52.04
CA THR A 404 -5.80 3.93 -51.56
C THR A 404 -5.98 4.16 -50.05
N GLY A 405 -5.39 3.30 -49.24
CA GLY A 405 -5.13 3.56 -47.82
C GLY A 405 -3.63 3.56 -47.63
N THR A 406 -2.96 4.69 -47.91
CA THR A 406 -1.56 4.84 -47.58
C THR A 406 -1.45 4.82 -46.05
N GLU A 407 -1.10 3.66 -45.49
CA GLU A 407 -0.73 3.55 -44.08
C GLU A 407 0.39 4.55 -43.82
N THR A 408 0.07 5.62 -43.11
CA THR A 408 1.00 6.69 -42.78
C THR A 408 2.12 6.09 -41.94
N ALA A 409 3.34 6.05 -42.50
CA ALA A 409 4.53 5.59 -41.81
C ALA A 409 4.69 6.34 -40.47
N PHE A 410 4.93 5.58 -39.39
CA PHE A 410 5.06 6.12 -38.04
C PHE A 410 6.26 7.08 -37.96
N ASP A 411 6.01 8.35 -37.70
CA ASP A 411 7.05 9.34 -37.43
C ASP A 411 7.32 9.42 -35.92
N PRO A 412 8.49 8.93 -35.44
CA PRO A 412 8.82 8.97 -34.02
C PRO A 412 9.02 10.39 -33.47
N MET A 413 9.14 11.42 -34.32
CA MET A 413 9.45 12.80 -33.93
C MET A 413 8.30 13.80 -34.15
N ALA A 414 7.10 13.33 -34.54
CA ALA A 414 5.98 14.21 -34.86
C ALA A 414 5.59 15.20 -33.73
N GLY A 415 5.84 14.84 -32.47
CA GLY A 415 5.54 15.67 -31.29
C GLY A 415 6.72 16.49 -30.75
N GLY A 416 7.87 16.55 -31.45
CA GLY A 416 9.09 17.21 -30.98
C GLY A 416 9.86 16.43 -29.89
N PHE A 417 9.31 15.31 -29.42
CA PHE A 417 9.95 14.36 -28.52
C PHE A 417 9.88 12.95 -29.10
N PRO A 418 10.93 12.13 -28.95
CA PRO A 418 10.95 10.77 -29.47
C PRO A 418 9.91 9.91 -28.76
N VAL A 419 8.88 9.48 -29.48
CA VAL A 419 7.85 8.57 -28.98
C VAL A 419 8.21 7.14 -29.43
N PRO A 420 8.24 6.15 -28.54
CA PRO A 420 8.45 4.76 -28.95
C PRO A 420 7.28 4.24 -29.80
N PRO A 421 7.53 3.39 -30.80
CA PRO A 421 6.48 2.80 -31.62
C PRO A 421 5.55 1.91 -30.78
N MET A 422 4.25 1.99 -31.05
CA MET A 422 3.29 1.02 -30.49
C MET A 422 3.49 -0.37 -31.11
N PRO A 423 3.07 -1.46 -30.44
CA PRO A 423 3.09 -2.81 -31.03
C PRO A 423 2.41 -2.81 -32.41
N GLY A 424 3.14 -3.19 -33.45
CA GLY A 424 2.67 -3.19 -34.86
C GLY A 424 3.21 -2.03 -35.73
N GLN A 425 3.77 -0.97 -35.15
CA GLN A 425 4.34 0.15 -35.91
C GLN A 425 5.82 -0.07 -36.24
N GLN A 426 6.21 0.13 -37.50
CA GLN A 426 7.61 0.07 -37.92
C GLN A 426 8.24 1.47 -37.91
N VAL A 427 9.45 1.58 -37.36
CA VAL A 427 10.22 2.83 -37.31
C VAL A 427 10.91 3.03 -38.67
N PRO A 428 10.86 4.23 -39.26
CA PRO A 428 11.61 4.52 -40.49
C PRO A 428 13.12 4.33 -40.26
N PRO A 429 13.86 3.79 -41.25
CA PRO A 429 15.29 3.59 -41.13
C PRO A 429 16.02 4.93 -40.96
N VAL A 430 16.86 5.01 -39.93
CA VAL A 430 17.67 6.21 -39.63
C VAL A 430 18.62 6.48 -40.81
N PRO A 431 18.63 7.69 -41.40
CA PRO A 431 19.58 8.04 -42.46
C PRO A 431 21.02 7.80 -42.01
N ARG A 432 21.78 6.99 -42.76
CA ARG A 432 23.21 6.78 -42.50
C ARG A 432 23.94 8.12 -42.53
N ARG A 433 24.51 8.53 -41.40
CA ARG A 433 25.35 9.73 -41.28
C ARG A 433 26.53 9.61 -42.24
N ARG A 434 26.64 10.54 -43.21
CA ARG A 434 27.75 10.54 -44.18
C ARG A 434 29.11 10.67 -43.46
N PRO A 435 30.15 9.97 -43.94
CA PRO A 435 31.48 10.02 -43.36
C PRO A 435 32.06 11.45 -43.42
N ARG A 436 32.80 11.82 -42.37
CA ARG A 436 33.33 13.17 -42.10
C ARG A 436 34.18 13.79 -43.22
N ARG A 437 34.64 13.00 -44.20
CA ARG A 437 35.47 13.47 -45.33
C ARG A 437 34.71 14.33 -46.35
N GLU A 438 33.39 14.23 -46.43
CA GLU A 438 32.57 15.04 -47.34
C GLU A 438 32.08 16.38 -46.74
N ARG A 439 32.60 16.79 -45.57
CA ARG A 439 32.38 18.15 -45.09
C ARG A 439 33.21 19.10 -45.95
N GLU A 440 32.66 19.47 -47.10
CA GLU A 440 33.05 20.68 -47.82
C GLU A 440 33.12 21.81 -46.80
N LEU A 441 34.30 22.41 -46.68
CA LEU A 441 34.50 23.60 -45.87
C LEU A 441 33.49 24.63 -46.37
N ILE A 442 32.47 24.90 -45.55
CA ILE A 442 31.62 26.06 -45.73
C ILE A 442 32.55 27.25 -45.50
N VAL A 443 33.12 27.76 -46.59
CA VAL A 443 33.89 29.00 -46.61
C VAL A 443 32.90 30.10 -46.31
N SER A 444 32.81 30.47 -45.04
CA SER A 444 32.07 31.63 -44.55
C SER A 444 32.84 32.89 -44.95
N GLY A 445 32.80 33.24 -46.24
CA GLY A 445 33.34 34.46 -46.80
C GLY A 445 32.24 35.16 -47.59
N GLY A 446 31.19 35.62 -46.89
CA GLY A 446 30.30 36.62 -47.46
C GLY A 446 31.05 37.97 -47.53
N PRO A 447 30.88 38.76 -48.60
CA PRO A 447 31.71 39.95 -48.86
C PRO A 447 31.60 41.09 -47.82
N ASP A 448 30.76 40.94 -46.79
CA ASP A 448 30.47 42.02 -45.83
C ASP A 448 31.05 41.81 -44.43
N THR A 449 31.92 40.80 -44.21
CA THR A 449 32.57 40.63 -42.91
C THR A 449 33.72 41.62 -42.73
N HIS A 450 33.43 42.75 -42.08
CA HIS A 450 34.44 43.69 -41.59
C HIS A 450 35.40 43.00 -40.60
N SER A 451 36.67 43.01 -40.98
CA SER A 451 37.82 42.50 -40.24
C SER A 451 38.15 43.43 -39.06
N ASP A 452 37.61 43.14 -37.88
CA ASP A 452 38.12 43.73 -36.63
C ASP A 452 39.46 43.08 -36.30
N GLY A 453 40.54 43.59 -36.89
CA GLY A 453 41.90 43.18 -36.57
C GLY A 453 42.45 44.02 -35.41
N PRO A 454 42.73 43.44 -34.24
CA PRO A 454 43.64 44.05 -33.28
C PRO A 454 45.06 43.67 -33.68
N ALA A 455 45.88 44.70 -33.87
CA ALA A 455 47.30 44.58 -34.12
C ALA A 455 48.03 43.91 -32.94
N GLY A 456 48.86 42.92 -33.26
CA GLY A 456 50.10 42.65 -32.51
C GLY A 456 49.99 41.61 -31.39
N GLY A 457 50.61 40.45 -31.62
CA GLY A 457 50.96 39.51 -30.56
C GLY A 457 51.13 38.09 -31.08
N PRO A 458 52.36 37.58 -31.30
CA PRO A 458 52.59 36.23 -31.80
C PRO A 458 52.13 35.20 -30.78
N THR A 459 51.36 34.24 -31.27
CA THR A 459 51.00 32.99 -30.60
C THR A 459 52.27 32.20 -30.30
N ASP A 460 52.61 32.06 -29.01
CA ASP A 460 53.60 31.09 -28.55
C ASP A 460 52.89 29.99 -27.75
N GLY A 461 53.18 28.76 -28.16
CA GLY A 461 52.42 27.57 -27.83
C GLY A 461 52.56 27.10 -26.39
N LYS A 462 51.52 26.41 -25.94
CA LYS A 462 51.59 25.39 -24.89
C LYS A 462 50.66 24.24 -25.27
N GLU A 463 51.12 23.37 -26.14
CA GLU A 463 50.62 22.00 -26.19
C GLU A 463 51.26 21.25 -25.01
N ALA A 464 50.44 20.89 -24.03
CA ALA A 464 50.83 19.97 -22.97
C ALA A 464 50.87 18.56 -23.58
N SER A 465 52.07 18.03 -23.82
CA SER A 465 52.25 16.64 -24.19
C SER A 465 52.22 15.77 -22.94
N ASP A 466 51.24 14.87 -22.87
CA ASP A 466 51.20 13.75 -21.94
C ASP A 466 52.41 12.82 -22.21
N GLY A 467 53.23 12.63 -21.19
CA GLY A 467 54.41 11.75 -21.19
C GLY A 467 55.05 11.70 -19.82
#